data_AF-A0A961LXT6-F1
#
_entry.id   AF-A0A961LXT6-F1
#
_cell.length_a   1.000
_cell.length_b   1.000
_cell.length_c   1.000
_cell.angle_alpha   90.00
_cell.angle_beta   90.00
_cell.angle_gamma   90.00
#
_symmetry.space_group_name_H-M   'P 1'
#
loop_
_entity.id
_entity.type
_entity.pdbx_description
1 polymer ?
#
loop_
_entity_poly.entity_id
_entity_poly.type
_entity_poly.pdbx_seq_one_letter_code
_entity_poly.pdbx_strand_id
1 'polypeptide(L)'
;MQHRALILGIGNLLWADEGFGVRCVEHLAETLEFDGPVTVLDGGTQGLYLLPFLEDHDLLVVFDAVDYGLEPGTMKVVEGDEVPAFMGAKKMSLHQTG
;
A
#
# COMPACT_ATOMS: atom_id res chain seq x y z
N MET A 1 -19.14 -9.50 14.73
CA MET A 1 -17.77 -9.05 15.03
C MET A 1 -17.45 -7.92 14.07
N GLN A 2 -16.75 -6.88 14.49
CA GLN A 2 -16.31 -5.84 13.56
C GLN A 2 -15.07 -6.37 12.81
N HIS A 3 -15.05 -6.25 11.48
CA HIS A 3 -13.91 -6.64 10.66
C HIS A 3 -12.75 -5.66 10.85
N ARG A 4 -11.54 -6.17 11.01
CA ARG A 4 -10.31 -5.36 11.14
C ARG A 4 -9.82 -4.96 9.76
N ALA A 5 -9.63 -3.66 9.53
CA ALA A 5 -9.17 -3.13 8.24
C ALA A 5 -7.76 -2.57 8.35
N LEU A 6 -6.94 -2.85 7.34
CA LEU A 6 -5.60 -2.29 7.17
C LEU A 6 -5.60 -1.37 5.95
N ILE A 7 -5.23 -0.11 6.15
CA ILE A 7 -4.94 0.86 5.10
C ILE A 7 -3.41 1.00 5.04
N LEU A 8 -2.83 0.54 3.94
CA LEU A 8 -1.39 0.38 3.76
C LEU A 8 -0.87 1.30 2.65
N GLY A 9 0.11 2.14 2.98
CA GLY A 9 0.84 2.94 2.01
C GLY A 9 2.14 2.24 1.63
N ILE A 10 2.33 1.92 0.36
CA ILE A 10 3.56 1.36 -0.17
C ILE A 10 4.26 2.44 -1.01
N GLY A 11 5.59 2.46 -0.93
CA GLY A 11 6.39 3.33 -1.76
C GLY A 11 7.67 3.83 -1.11
N ASN A 12 8.44 4.58 -1.90
CA ASN A 12 9.70 5.17 -1.47
C ASN A 12 9.62 6.70 -1.59
N LEU A 13 9.58 7.37 -0.44
CA LEU A 13 9.56 8.83 -0.36
C LEU A 13 10.76 9.50 -1.05
N LEU A 14 11.86 8.78 -1.25
CA LEU A 14 13.06 9.30 -1.92
C LEU A 14 12.95 9.28 -3.45
N TRP A 15 11.97 8.57 -4.02
CA TRP A 15 11.83 8.32 -5.45
C TRP A 15 10.58 8.99 -6.05
N ALA A 16 10.52 10.32 -5.92
CA ALA A 16 9.50 11.17 -6.54
C ALA A 16 8.08 10.60 -6.36
N ASP A 17 7.39 10.28 -7.45
CA ASP A 17 6.01 9.81 -7.44
C ASP A 17 5.85 8.41 -6.81
N GLU A 18 6.93 7.65 -6.61
CA GLU A 18 6.87 6.41 -5.84
C GLU A 18 6.49 6.65 -4.37
N GLY A 19 6.64 7.88 -3.87
CA GLY A 19 6.18 8.24 -2.53
C GLY A 19 4.66 8.35 -2.39
N PHE A 20 3.88 8.21 -3.48
CA PHE A 20 2.43 8.42 -3.48
C PHE A 20 1.71 7.65 -2.37
N GLY A 21 1.95 6.33 -2.26
CA GLY A 21 1.24 5.51 -1.29
C GLY A 21 1.47 5.92 0.16
N VAL A 22 2.73 6.24 0.50
CA VAL A 22 3.11 6.77 1.81
C VAL A 22 2.46 8.12 2.07
N ARG A 23 2.47 9.05 1.11
CA ARG A 23 1.81 10.36 1.26
C ARG A 23 0.30 10.26 1.44
N CYS A 24 -0.35 9.29 0.78
CA CYS A 24 -1.78 9.05 0.97
C CYS A 24 -2.11 8.63 2.40
N VAL A 25 -1.35 7.69 2.98
CA VAL A 25 -1.62 7.21 4.35
C VAL A 25 -1.24 8.23 5.41
N GLU A 26 -0.17 9.01 5.22
CA GLU A 26 0.15 10.16 6.08
C GLU A 26 -1.02 11.15 6.11
N HIS A 27 -1.50 11.58 4.95
CA HIS A 27 -2.60 12.53 4.85
C HIS A 27 -3.90 11.96 5.45
N LEU A 28 -4.19 10.69 5.22
CA LEU A 28 -5.36 10.01 5.77
C LEU A 28 -5.30 9.93 7.30
N ALA A 29 -4.14 9.61 7.87
CA ALA A 29 -3.94 9.56 9.32
C ALA A 29 -4.07 10.95 9.97
N GLU A 30 -3.71 12.02 9.25
CA GLU A 30 -3.84 13.40 9.73
C GLU A 30 -5.26 13.96 9.66
N THR A 31 -6.08 13.45 8.72
CA THR A 31 -7.36 14.10 8.37
C THR A 31 -8.61 13.29 8.67
N LEU A 32 -8.47 11.98 8.91
CA LEU A 32 -9.60 11.09 9.14
C LEU A 32 -9.50 10.37 10.48
N GLU A 33 -10.64 10.28 11.17
CA GLU A 33 -10.85 9.43 12.33
C GLU A 33 -11.79 8.29 11.95
N PHE A 34 -11.55 7.11 12.51
CA PHE A 34 -12.35 5.91 12.25
C PHE A 34 -13.03 5.43 13.53
N ASP A 35 -14.33 5.19 13.45
CA ASP A 35 -15.12 4.65 14.56
C ASP A 35 -14.94 3.13 14.77
N GLY A 36 -14.21 2.46 13.87
CA GLY A 36 -14.00 1.00 13.85
C GLY A 36 -12.52 0.60 13.93
N PRO A 37 -12.20 -0.72 13.95
CA PRO A 37 -10.84 -1.23 14.08
C PRO A 37 -10.06 -1.09 12.76
N VAL A 38 -9.68 0.15 12.44
CA VAL A 38 -8.89 0.51 11.27
C VAL A 38 -7.45 0.79 11.70
N THR A 39 -6.50 0.10 11.07
CA THR A 39 -5.08 0.35 11.20
C THR A 39 -4.61 1.09 9.95
N VAL A 40 -3.96 2.23 10.13
CA VAL A 40 -3.31 2.98 9.04
C VAL A 40 -1.80 2.79 9.20
N LEU A 41 -1.14 2.31 8.16
CA LEU A 41 0.26 1.91 8.20
C LEU A 41 1.04 2.46 6.99
N ASP A 42 2.15 3.14 7.25
CA ASP A 42 3.22 3.34 6.29
C ASP A 42 4.05 2.06 6.19
N GLY A 43 3.94 1.35 5.06
CA GLY A 43 4.69 0.14 4.78
C GLY A 43 6.01 0.38 4.04
N GLY A 44 6.25 1.60 3.56
CA GLY A 44 7.41 1.98 2.77
C GLY A 44 7.78 0.93 1.72
N THR A 45 9.00 0.40 1.83
CA THR A 45 9.56 -0.64 0.95
C THR A 45 9.80 -1.97 1.68
N GLN A 46 9.07 -2.24 2.77
CA GLN A 46 9.36 -3.31 3.72
C GLN A 46 9.04 -4.75 3.24
N GLY A 47 8.34 -4.93 2.11
CA GLY A 47 8.13 -6.24 1.49
C GLY A 47 7.56 -7.29 2.45
N LEU A 48 8.29 -8.42 2.62
CA LEU A 48 7.86 -9.55 3.48
C LEU A 48 7.70 -9.20 4.96
N TYR A 49 8.33 -8.12 5.45
CA TYR A 49 8.15 -7.68 6.84
C TYR A 49 6.72 -7.19 7.13
N LEU A 50 5.90 -6.97 6.09
CA LEU A 50 4.50 -6.56 6.23
C LEU A 50 3.55 -7.76 6.43
N LEU A 51 4.00 -9.00 6.22
CA LEU A 51 3.16 -10.20 6.33
C LEU A 51 2.38 -10.31 7.65
N PRO A 52 2.96 -10.04 8.83
CA PRO A 52 2.20 -10.13 10.08
C PRO A 52 1.02 -9.17 10.15
N PHE A 53 1.13 -7.99 9.52
CA PHE A 53 0.02 -7.04 9.46
C PHE A 53 -1.05 -7.49 8.48
N LEU A 54 -0.67 -8.07 7.35
CA LEU A 54 -1.62 -8.62 6.39
C LEU A 54 -2.42 -9.79 6.98
N GLU A 55 -1.75 -10.69 7.71
CA GLU A 55 -2.39 -11.85 8.36
C GLU A 55 -3.32 -11.44 9.52
N ASP A 56 -3.06 -10.29 10.15
CA ASP A 56 -3.84 -9.81 11.29
C ASP A 56 -5.05 -8.95 10.88
N HIS A 57 -5.39 -8.82 9.59
CA HIS A 57 -6.53 -8.01 9.14
C HIS A 57 -7.44 -8.77 8.18
N ASP A 58 -8.74 -8.46 8.24
CA ASP A 58 -9.77 -9.09 7.39
C ASP A 58 -9.93 -8.35 6.05
N LEU A 59 -9.63 -7.05 6.04
CA LEU A 59 -9.76 -6.15 4.90
C LEU A 59 -8.46 -5.40 4.68
N LEU A 60 -8.05 -5.27 3.42
CA LEU A 60 -6.85 -4.56 3.00
C LEU A 60 -7.18 -3.52 1.93
N VAL A 61 -6.71 -2.29 2.15
CA VAL A 61 -6.66 -1.22 1.16
C VAL A 61 -5.21 -0.82 0.98
N VAL A 62 -4.71 -0.82 -0.26
CA VAL A 62 -3.31 -0.46 -0.56
C VAL A 62 -3.27 0.77 -1.45
N PHE A 63 -2.47 1.75 -1.06
CA PHE A 63 -2.05 2.85 -1.94
C PHE A 63 -0.62 2.59 -2.42
N ASP A 64 -0.41 2.59 -3.74
CA ASP A 64 0.88 2.39 -4.38
C ASP A 64 0.95 3.15 -5.71
N ALA A 65 2.15 3.53 -6.14
CA ALA A 65 2.41 4.11 -7.44
C ALA A 65 2.77 3.01 -8.45
N VAL A 66 1.85 2.70 -9.37
CA VAL A 66 2.02 1.61 -10.33
C VAL A 66 2.08 2.14 -11.76
N ASP A 67 3.11 1.73 -12.51
CA ASP A 67 3.20 1.99 -13.96
C ASP A 67 2.30 1.03 -14.74
N TYR A 68 1.10 1.52 -15.06
CA TYR A 68 0.15 0.86 -15.96
C TYR A 68 0.30 1.29 -17.43
N GLY A 69 1.27 2.15 -17.77
CA GLY A 69 1.38 2.75 -19.10
C GLY A 69 0.23 3.69 -19.46
N LEU A 70 -0.46 4.24 -18.45
CA LEU A 70 -1.54 5.22 -18.59
C LEU A 70 -0.99 6.65 -18.48
N GLU A 71 -1.86 7.65 -18.68
CA GLU A 71 -1.48 9.05 -18.48
C GLU A 71 -1.03 9.29 -17.02
N PRO A 72 0.05 10.04 -16.77
CA PRO A 72 0.52 10.33 -15.41
C PRO A 72 -0.57 10.92 -14.52
N GLY A 73 -0.65 10.44 -13.28
CA GLY A 73 -1.69 10.84 -12.32
C GLY A 73 -3.05 10.17 -12.52
N THR A 74 -3.20 9.27 -13.50
CA THR A 74 -4.41 8.46 -13.63
C THR A 74 -4.58 7.56 -12.41
N MET A 75 -5.67 7.76 -11.67
CA MET A 75 -6.04 6.89 -10.56
C MET A 75 -6.77 5.65 -11.09
N LYS A 76 -6.30 4.47 -10.68
CA LYS A 76 -6.93 3.18 -11.01
C LYS A 76 -7.19 2.40 -9.74
N VAL A 77 -8.44 2.00 -9.54
CA VAL A 77 -8.84 1.08 -8.46
C VAL A 77 -8.86 -0.33 -9.02
N VAL A 78 -8.35 -1.27 -8.24
CA VAL A 78 -8.23 -2.68 -8.60
C VAL A 78 -8.68 -3.50 -7.38
N GLU A 79 -9.58 -4.46 -7.59
CA GLU A 79 -10.24 -5.18 -6.50
C GLU A 79 -10.21 -6.70 -6.71
N GLY A 80 -10.15 -7.46 -5.62
CA GLY A 80 -10.22 -8.92 -5.64
C GLY A 80 -9.19 -9.55 -6.57
N ASP A 81 -9.67 -10.40 -7.49
CA ASP A 81 -8.82 -11.15 -8.42
C ASP A 81 -8.11 -10.27 -9.47
N GLU A 82 -8.50 -9.00 -9.61
CA GLU A 82 -7.79 -8.07 -10.50
C GLU A 82 -6.49 -7.58 -9.87
N VAL A 83 -6.34 -7.68 -8.54
CA VAL A 83 -5.12 -7.30 -7.82
C VAL A 83 -3.99 -8.19 -8.31
N PRO A 84 -2.95 -7.64 -8.97
CA PRO A 84 -1.87 -8.47 -9.49
C PRO A 84 -1.22 -9.25 -8.36
N ALA A 85 -1.09 -10.57 -8.53
CA ALA A 85 -0.41 -11.46 -7.59
C ALA A 85 1.06 -11.05 -7.28
N PHE A 86 1.60 -10.10 -8.06
CA PHE A 86 2.96 -9.58 -7.98
C PHE A 86 3.00 -8.04 -7.81
N MET A 87 2.04 -7.42 -7.12
CA MET A 87 2.22 -6.04 -6.63
C MET A 87 3.53 -6.02 -5.81
N GLY A 88 4.56 -5.34 -6.35
CA GLY A 88 5.92 -5.30 -5.80
C GLY A 88 7.04 -5.86 -6.70
N ALA A 89 6.77 -6.61 -7.79
CA ALA A 89 7.83 -7.30 -8.55
C ALA A 89 8.28 -6.63 -9.86
N LYS A 90 7.59 -5.60 -10.37
CA LYS A 90 8.03 -4.91 -11.61
C LYS A 90 9.26 -4.00 -11.42
N LYS A 91 9.73 -3.84 -10.18
CA LYS A 91 11.11 -3.45 -9.86
C LYS A 91 11.59 -4.29 -8.67
N MET A 92 11.97 -5.56 -8.92
CA MET A 92 12.96 -6.19 -8.04
C MET A 92 14.25 -5.38 -8.12
N SER A 93 14.40 -4.39 -7.23
CA SER A 93 15.68 -3.81 -6.90
C SER A 93 16.51 -4.89 -6.21
N LEU A 94 17.75 -5.04 -6.68
CA LEU A 94 18.74 -6.10 -6.41
C LEU A 94 19.20 -6.26 -4.94
N HIS A 95 18.45 -5.77 -3.95
CA HIS A 95 18.85 -5.81 -2.54
C HIS A 95 18.25 -6.97 -1.71
N GLN A 96 17.38 -7.81 -2.28
CA GLN A 96 16.91 -9.03 -1.60
C GLN A 96 17.78 -10.25 -1.89
N THR A 97 19.01 -10.21 -1.41
CA THR A 97 19.77 -11.42 -1.05
C THR A 97 20.41 -11.14 0.31
N GLY A 98 19.64 -11.43 1.35
CA GLY A 98 20.01 -11.26 2.76
C GLY A 98 18.85 -11.65 3.65
#